data_AF-A0A850ALR7-F1
#
_entry.id   AF-A0A850ALR7-F1
#
_cell.length_a   1.000
_cell.length_b   1.000
_cell.length_c   1.000
_cell.angle_alpha   90.00
_cell.angle_beta   90.00
_cell.angle_gamma   90.00
#
_symmetry.space_group_name_H-M   'P 1'
#
loop_
_entity.id
_entity.type
_entity.pdbx_description
1 polymer ?
#
loop_
_entity_poly.entity_id
_entity_poly.type
_entity_poly.pdbx_seq_one_letter_code
_entity_poly.pdbx_strand_id
1 'polypeptide(L)'
;MKTTVKLFPGQPGTKKLVEMFGDKLLCVRYRYDTERELRIKTVELVVEESAWQPKPSQTDTEEIVSIKVNYDEIHLRSQVKQNGGKWNYHKKLWELPYRNVVQLDLVNRIVK
;
A
#
# COMPACT_ATOMS: atom_id res chain seq x y z
N MET A 1 2.87 -25.29 -16.85
CA MET A 1 1.76 -25.31 -15.85
C MET A 1 0.86 -24.09 -16.03
N LYS A 2 -0.43 -24.26 -16.34
CA LYS A 2 -1.39 -23.15 -16.52
C LYS A 2 -2.30 -23.03 -15.30
N THR A 3 -2.39 -21.83 -14.72
CA THR A 3 -3.33 -21.53 -13.62
C THR A 3 -4.60 -21.00 -14.25
N THR A 4 -5.73 -21.70 -14.08
CA THR A 4 -6.89 -21.42 -14.94
C THR A 4 -8.08 -20.89 -14.15
N VAL A 5 -8.25 -21.24 -12.88
CA VAL A 5 -9.43 -20.81 -12.09
C VAL A 5 -9.08 -20.61 -10.61
N LYS A 6 -9.41 -19.42 -10.09
CA LYS A 6 -9.49 -19.13 -8.64
C LYS A 6 -10.96 -19.16 -8.24
N LEU A 7 -11.29 -19.99 -7.26
CA LEU A 7 -12.63 -20.07 -6.68
C LEU A 7 -12.63 -19.53 -5.26
N PHE A 8 -13.67 -18.80 -4.90
CA PHE A 8 -13.92 -18.30 -3.56
C PHE A 8 -14.79 -19.25 -2.74
N PRO A 9 -14.69 -19.23 -1.40
CA PRO A 9 -15.61 -19.94 -0.51
C PRO A 9 -17.07 -19.74 -0.92
N GLY A 10 -17.86 -20.83 -0.94
CA GLY A 10 -19.27 -20.83 -1.31
C GLY A 10 -19.56 -21.03 -2.80
N GLN A 11 -18.56 -20.87 -3.67
CA GLN A 11 -18.73 -21.16 -5.10
C GLN A 11 -18.83 -22.67 -5.39
N PRO A 12 -19.44 -23.08 -6.52
CA PRO A 12 -19.49 -24.48 -6.93
C PRO A 12 -18.10 -25.14 -6.90
N GLY A 13 -17.99 -26.31 -6.28
CA GLY A 13 -16.71 -27.03 -6.14
C GLY A 13 -15.88 -26.65 -4.90
N THR A 14 -16.36 -25.72 -4.07
CA THR A 14 -15.70 -25.33 -2.79
C THR A 14 -16.43 -25.78 -1.54
N LYS A 15 -17.70 -26.24 -1.62
CA LYS A 15 -18.55 -26.59 -0.46
C LYS A 15 -17.86 -27.50 0.57
N LYS A 16 -17.32 -28.64 0.14
CA LYS A 16 -16.57 -29.57 1.03
C LYS A 16 -15.34 -28.95 1.67
N LEU A 17 -14.71 -27.98 1.00
CA LEU A 17 -13.54 -27.27 1.53
C LEU A 17 -13.95 -26.20 2.53
N VAL A 18 -15.11 -25.56 2.32
CA VAL A 18 -15.72 -24.68 3.32
C VAL A 18 -16.10 -25.48 4.56
N GLU A 19 -16.69 -26.68 4.41
CA GLU A 19 -16.96 -27.56 5.55
C GLU A 19 -15.69 -27.97 6.31
N MET A 20 -14.57 -28.18 5.61
CA MET A 20 -13.30 -28.60 6.21
C MET A 20 -12.52 -27.46 6.88
N PHE A 21 -12.49 -26.29 6.25
CA PHE A 21 -11.61 -25.18 6.65
C PHE A 21 -12.37 -23.96 7.20
N GLY A 22 -13.69 -23.92 7.04
CA GLY A 22 -14.54 -22.83 7.51
C GLY A 22 -14.06 -21.46 7.02
N ASP A 23 -14.07 -20.50 7.95
CA ASP A 23 -13.68 -19.11 7.70
C ASP A 23 -12.19 -18.94 7.38
N LYS A 24 -11.36 -19.95 7.68
CA LYS A 24 -9.93 -19.91 7.33
C LYS A 24 -9.69 -20.15 5.84
N LEU A 25 -10.69 -20.60 5.07
CA LEU A 25 -10.52 -20.79 3.63
C LEU A 25 -10.51 -19.45 2.90
N LEU A 26 -9.34 -19.03 2.39
CA LEU A 26 -9.24 -17.81 1.60
C LEU A 26 -9.69 -18.03 0.15
N CYS A 27 -9.14 -19.04 -0.53
CA CYS A 27 -9.56 -19.42 -1.87
C CYS A 27 -9.07 -20.83 -2.28
N VAL A 28 -9.57 -21.31 -3.41
CA VAL A 28 -9.18 -22.58 -4.03
C VAL A 28 -8.63 -22.32 -5.42
N ARG A 29 -7.52 -22.94 -5.80
CA ARG A 29 -6.94 -22.83 -7.15
C ARG A 29 -6.75 -24.17 -7.82
N TYR A 30 -7.07 -24.19 -9.12
CA TYR A 30 -6.79 -25.31 -10.00
C TYR A 30 -5.61 -24.99 -10.92
N ARG A 31 -4.68 -25.96 -11.00
CA ARG A 31 -3.53 -25.93 -11.89
C ARG A 31 -3.52 -27.21 -12.71
N TYR A 32 -3.24 -27.06 -13.99
CA TYR A 32 -3.12 -28.17 -14.92
C TYR A 32 -1.68 -28.28 -15.37
N ASP A 33 -1.12 -29.46 -15.13
CA ASP A 33 0.21 -29.86 -15.56
C ASP A 33 0.04 -30.88 -16.68
N THR A 34 0.23 -30.44 -17.91
CA THR A 34 0.05 -31.27 -19.10
C THR A 34 1.20 -32.23 -19.34
N GLU A 35 2.40 -31.91 -18.85
CA GLU A 35 3.58 -32.79 -19.00
C GLU A 35 3.49 -33.99 -18.08
N ARG A 36 2.94 -33.79 -16.88
CA ARG A 36 2.75 -34.84 -15.87
C ARG A 36 1.35 -35.44 -15.87
N GLU A 37 0.47 -34.93 -16.73
CA GLU A 37 -0.97 -35.29 -16.79
C GLU A 37 -1.70 -35.11 -15.46
N LEU A 38 -1.32 -34.10 -14.67
CA LEU A 38 -1.88 -33.85 -13.35
C LEU A 38 -2.84 -32.66 -13.32
N ARG A 39 -3.97 -32.86 -12.64
CA ARG A 39 -4.80 -31.78 -12.13
C ARG A 39 -4.51 -31.56 -10.66
N ILE A 40 -3.89 -30.44 -10.35
CA ILE A 40 -3.53 -30.06 -8.98
C ILE A 40 -4.60 -29.11 -8.44
N LYS A 41 -5.18 -29.44 -7.29
CA LYS A 41 -6.11 -28.60 -6.54
C LYS A 41 -5.42 -28.14 -5.25
N THR A 42 -5.36 -26.83 -5.05
CA THR A 42 -4.75 -26.21 -3.87
C THR A 42 -5.75 -25.31 -3.16
N VAL A 43 -5.57 -25.14 -1.85
CA VAL A 43 -6.30 -24.18 -1.02
C VAL A 43 -5.31 -23.17 -0.47
N GLU A 44 -5.71 -21.91 -0.41
CA GLU A 44 -5.04 -20.87 0.38
C GLU A 44 -5.80 -20.72 1.69
N LEU A 45 -5.09 -20.82 2.81
CA LEU A 45 -5.65 -20.76 4.15
C LEU A 45 -5.10 -19.57 4.92
N VAL A 46 -5.95 -18.94 5.71
CA VAL A 46 -5.55 -17.98 6.73
C VAL A 46 -5.00 -18.75 7.92
N VAL A 47 -3.72 -18.53 8.22
CA VAL A 47 -3.03 -19.16 9.36
C VAL A 47 -2.98 -18.22 10.55
N GLU A 48 -2.81 -16.92 10.29
CA GLU A 48 -2.73 -15.86 11.28
C GLU A 48 -3.33 -14.57 10.70
N GLU A 49 -4.01 -13.81 11.55
CA GLU A 49 -4.41 -12.43 11.27
C GLU A 49 -3.84 -11.54 12.37
N SER A 50 -3.09 -10.52 11.98
CA SER A 50 -2.47 -9.57 12.90
C SER A 50 -2.61 -8.16 12.35
N ALA A 51 -2.69 -7.17 13.24
CA ALA A 51 -2.67 -5.77 12.83
C ALA A 51 -1.38 -5.46 12.05
N TRP A 52 -1.52 -5.03 10.81
CA TRP A 52 -0.40 -4.63 9.95
C TRP A 52 -0.63 -3.20 9.47
N GLN A 53 0.34 -2.32 9.70
CA GLN A 53 0.33 -0.98 9.15
C GLN A 53 1.08 -0.97 7.81
N PRO A 54 0.43 -0.59 6.70
CA PRO A 54 1.11 -0.49 5.42
C PRO A 54 2.21 0.57 5.52
N LYS A 55 3.41 0.26 5.02
CA LYS A 55 4.41 1.29 4.78
C LYS A 55 3.86 2.23 3.70
N PRO A 56 4.02 3.56 3.83
CA PRO A 56 3.65 4.48 2.76
C PRO A 56 4.36 4.05 1.49
N SER A 57 3.60 3.96 0.40
CA SER A 57 4.12 3.53 -0.89
C SER A 57 5.13 4.57 -1.40
N GLN A 58 6.07 4.16 -2.27
CA GLN A 58 6.97 5.14 -2.90
C GLN A 58 6.20 6.22 -3.67
N THR A 59 5.00 5.90 -4.17
CA THR A 59 4.10 6.85 -4.81
C THR A 59 3.60 7.93 -3.83
N ASP A 60 3.29 7.55 -2.59
CA ASP A 60 2.92 8.52 -1.53
C ASP A 60 4.09 9.44 -1.16
N THR A 61 5.33 8.96 -1.34
CA THR A 61 6.51 9.79 -1.04
C THR A 61 6.78 10.90 -2.07
N GLU A 62 6.27 10.77 -3.30
CA GLU A 62 6.35 11.81 -4.33
C GLU A 62 5.16 12.77 -4.29
N GLU A 63 4.15 12.50 -3.46
CA GLU A 63 3.00 13.40 -3.28
C GLU A 63 3.49 14.78 -2.81
N ILE A 64 3.09 15.82 -3.55
CA ILE A 64 3.42 17.20 -3.18
C ILE A 64 2.49 17.59 -2.04
N VAL A 65 3.06 17.74 -0.84
CA VAL A 65 2.34 18.19 0.34
C VAL A 65 2.64 19.66 0.61
N SER A 66 1.65 20.37 1.12
CA SER A 66 1.80 21.76 1.57
C SER A 66 2.19 21.79 3.05
N ILE A 67 3.26 22.50 3.40
CA ILE A 67 3.68 22.73 4.79
C ILE A 67 3.55 24.21 5.16
N LYS A 68 3.25 24.46 6.43
CA LYS A 68 3.25 25.82 7.00
C LYS A 68 4.62 26.14 7.60
N VAL A 69 5.25 27.17 7.06
CA VAL A 69 6.51 27.74 7.59
C VAL A 69 6.29 29.22 7.84
N ASN A 70 6.50 29.65 9.07
CA ASN A 70 6.26 31.04 9.48
C ASN A 70 7.27 32.00 8.85
N TYR A 71 7.00 33.31 8.98
CA TYR A 71 7.87 34.32 8.38
C TYR A 71 9.26 34.38 9.00
N ASP A 72 9.28 34.25 10.32
CA ASP A 72 10.47 34.39 11.17
C ASP A 72 11.42 33.18 11.09
N GLU A 73 10.97 32.08 10.48
CA GLU A 73 11.74 30.83 10.37
C GLU A 73 12.66 30.85 9.13
N ILE A 74 13.58 31.83 9.08
CA ILE A 74 14.49 32.09 7.95
C ILE A 74 15.32 30.86 7.59
N HIS A 75 15.85 30.16 8.61
CA HIS A 75 16.66 28.94 8.40
C HIS A 75 15.83 27.82 7.77
N LEU A 76 14.60 27.63 8.25
CA LEU A 76 13.71 26.59 7.75
C LEU A 76 13.28 26.88 6.30
N ARG A 77 13.02 28.14 5.97
CA ARG A 77 12.76 28.57 4.58
C ARG A 77 13.94 28.30 3.66
N SER A 78 15.16 28.57 4.13
CA SER A 78 16.37 28.27 3.37
C SER A 78 16.50 26.77 3.11
N GLN A 79 16.26 25.93 4.12
CA GLN A 79 16.28 24.47 3.98
C GLN A 79 15.20 23.96 3.02
N VAL A 80 13.97 24.48 3.11
CA VAL A 80 12.88 24.10 2.20
C VAL A 80 13.20 24.47 0.76
N LYS A 81 13.74 25.68 0.52
CA LYS A 81 14.21 26.10 -0.83
C LYS A 81 15.33 25.19 -1.37
N GLN A 82 16.31 24.86 -0.54
CA GLN A 82 17.44 23.98 -0.93
C GLN A 82 16.97 22.57 -1.27
N ASN A 83 15.91 22.09 -0.63
CA ASN A 83 15.31 20.79 -0.89
C ASN A 83 14.21 20.83 -1.98
N GLY A 84 14.23 21.85 -2.85
CA GLY A 84 13.32 21.94 -4.00
C GLY A 84 11.90 22.39 -3.68
N GLY A 85 11.68 22.96 -2.50
CA GLY A 85 10.37 23.48 -2.09
C GLY A 85 9.94 24.69 -2.92
N LYS A 86 8.69 24.65 -3.37
CA LYS A 86 8.06 25.71 -4.16
C LYS A 86 7.12 26.51 -3.27
N TRP A 87 7.11 27.83 -3.42
CA TRP A 87 6.16 28.67 -2.71
C TRP A 87 4.87 28.78 -3.50
N ASN A 88 3.74 28.34 -2.91
CA ASN A 88 2.42 28.52 -3.50
C ASN A 88 1.80 29.83 -2.99
N TYR A 89 1.76 30.85 -3.84
CA TYR A 89 1.24 32.18 -3.52
C TYR A 89 -0.26 32.19 -3.16
N HIS A 90 -1.06 31.30 -3.76
CA HIS A 90 -2.50 31.25 -3.50
C HIS A 90 -2.81 30.70 -2.11
N LYS A 91 -2.06 29.68 -1.68
CA LYS A 91 -2.23 29.04 -0.37
C LYS A 91 -1.40 29.70 0.73
N LYS A 92 -0.40 30.51 0.37
CA LYS A 92 0.64 31.03 1.28
C LYS A 92 1.33 29.88 2.06
N LEU A 93 1.60 28.78 1.37
CA LEU A 93 2.22 27.57 1.91
C LEU A 93 3.41 27.15 1.03
N TRP A 94 4.32 26.38 1.63
CA TRP A 94 5.42 25.76 0.90
C TRP A 94 5.03 24.37 0.45
N GLU A 95 5.30 24.04 -0.81
CA GLU A 95 4.99 22.76 -1.44
C GLU A 95 6.28 21.98 -1.71
N LEU A 96 6.34 20.74 -1.25
CA LEU A 96 7.47 19.85 -1.48
C LEU A 96 7.02 18.38 -1.44
N PRO A 97 7.75 17.46 -2.08
CA PRO A 97 7.43 16.04 -2.00
C PRO A 97 7.44 15.55 -0.55
N TYR A 98 6.51 14.65 -0.19
CA TYR A 98 6.38 14.10 1.16
C TYR A 98 7.70 13.49 1.67
N ARG A 99 8.49 12.84 0.80
CA ARG A 99 9.84 12.36 1.16
C ARG A 99 10.73 13.45 1.76
N ASN A 100 10.70 14.66 1.20
CA ASN A 100 11.54 15.76 1.63
C ASN A 100 10.99 16.36 2.94
N VAL A 101 9.67 16.31 3.16
CA VAL A 101 9.07 16.67 4.46
C VAL A 101 9.49 15.72 5.56
N VAL A 102 9.49 14.41 5.29
CA VAL A 102 9.94 13.38 6.24
C VAL A 102 11.44 13.54 6.53
N GLN A 103 12.28 13.78 5.52
CA GLN A 103 13.72 14.04 5.71
C GLN A 103 14.02 15.28 6.55
N LEU A 104 13.19 16.32 6.43
CA LEU A 104 13.32 17.57 7.19
C LEU A 104 12.62 17.53 8.56
N ASP A 105 12.01 16.39 8.93
CA ASP A 105 11.20 16.21 10.14
C ASP A 105 10.05 17.25 10.28
N LEU A 106 9.44 17.61 9.15
CA LEU A 106 8.38 18.62 9.06
C LEU A 106 6.97 18.02 8.97
N VAL A 107 6.82 16.73 9.27
CA VAL A 107 5.56 15.97 9.11
C VAL A 107 4.43 16.60 9.93
N ASN A 108 4.73 17.12 11.12
CA ASN A 108 3.76 17.78 12.01
C ASN A 108 3.24 19.14 11.49
N ARG A 109 3.79 19.64 10.38
CA ARG A 109 3.47 20.96 9.81
C ARG A 109 2.75 20.86 8.45
N ILE A 110 2.41 19.65 8.02
CA ILE A 110 1.63 19.41 6.81
C ILE A 110 0.21 19.96 7.01
N VAL A 111 -0.24 20.74 6.03
CA VAL A 111 -1.60 21.27 5.95
C VAL A 111 -2.31 20.56 4.80
N LYS A 112 -3.39 19.83 5.12
CA LYS A 112 -4.30 19.23 4.13
C LYS A 112 -5.20 20.29 3.49
#